data_AF-A0A7Y3AQN7-F1
#
_entry.id   AF-A0A7Y3AQN7-F1
#
_cell.length_a   1.000
_cell.length_b   1.000
_cell.length_c   1.000
_cell.angle_alpha   90.00
_cell.angle_beta   90.00
_cell.angle_gamma   90.00
#
_symmetry.space_group_name_H-M   'P 1'
#
loop_
_entity.id
_entity.type
_entity.pdbx_description
1 polymer ?
#
loop_
_entity_poly.entity_id
_entity_poly.type
_entity_poly.pdbx_seq_one_letter_code
_entity_poly.pdbx_strand_id
1 'polypeptide(L)'
;MPLFKQGIINQGGPSDIMARRFVLPSGFDPLTDNPFAYENMVCGTWEYTDGSNPIYLHGLCKDSPINLSANNILTCDLFATPEACVDNFPWEGGEAEPGSFPSVLQWVQAADSLDDESWENPFDVAKGHRGYLDGDNIMMMYAWSPNWQANAVGHDKYNLYVRRSFDGGLNWTTTPADLGGEGTCHVENYLDTSVGDEGAVETCYASGEFEQARNVSQLVGTHITVLDPRFANTPGGFKNLLCYDETANDGNGGWVNCGYSGVPDEGPPYDSDVRDPSHFFIVYETGDNTTTVEGEATPLDLFFSRTNQYGDEYDYIEFYKDGEIVLGFDWLEHDSDVHASEASVLTNPAGTFFYAAWNQWQEDDDENIFDSDAWVRRIMYLDYDVPTTPVDADGDGYFVNVEPFDCDDTDASINPGAIDKGGKFRDGIDNDCDGIIDG
;
A
#
# COMPACT_ATOMS: atom_id res chain seq x y z
N MET A 1 -9.91 -13.34 3.08
CA MET A 1 -10.90 -12.45 3.70
C MET A 1 -11.72 -11.80 2.60
N PRO A 2 -13.00 -12.18 2.38
CA PRO A 2 -13.85 -11.51 1.42
C PRO A 2 -14.08 -10.05 1.83
N LEU A 3 -13.94 -9.15 0.87
CA LEU A 3 -14.22 -7.72 1.00
C LEU A 3 -15.43 -7.37 0.15
N PHE A 4 -16.27 -6.47 0.65
CA PHE A 4 -17.42 -5.99 -0.08
C PHE A 4 -17.75 -4.56 0.32
N LYS A 5 -18.39 -3.85 -0.61
CA LYS A 5 -18.90 -2.51 -0.37
C LYS A 5 -20.35 -2.60 0.13
N GLN A 6 -20.67 -1.92 1.23
CA GLN A 6 -22.03 -1.84 1.78
C GLN A 6 -22.46 -0.37 1.85
N GLY A 7 -23.71 -0.08 1.52
CA GLY A 7 -24.25 1.28 1.53
C GLY A 7 -25.75 1.27 1.81
N ILE A 8 -26.26 2.43 2.19
CA ILE A 8 -27.58 2.54 2.86
C ILE A 8 -28.68 3.17 1.99
N ILE A 9 -28.32 3.99 1.01
CA ILE A 9 -29.28 4.72 0.16
C ILE A 9 -29.37 4.10 -1.23
N ASN A 10 -28.30 4.23 -2.02
CA ASN A 10 -28.29 3.92 -3.45
C ASN A 10 -26.88 3.56 -3.94
N GLN A 11 -26.79 3.06 -5.16
CA GLN A 11 -25.52 2.92 -5.87
C GLN A 11 -24.90 4.31 -6.08
N GLY A 12 -23.65 4.49 -5.65
CA GLY A 12 -22.97 5.80 -5.64
C GLY A 12 -23.25 6.65 -4.39
N GLY A 13 -24.08 6.16 -3.46
CA GLY A 13 -24.34 6.77 -2.16
C GLY A 13 -23.23 6.56 -1.13
N PRO A 14 -23.47 7.00 0.13
CA PRO A 14 -22.60 6.71 1.26
C PRO A 14 -22.40 5.22 1.44
N SER A 15 -21.17 4.85 1.81
CA SER A 15 -20.79 3.44 1.83
C SER A 15 -19.45 3.14 2.46
N ASP A 16 -19.38 1.94 3.01
CA ASP A 16 -18.20 1.40 3.68
C ASP A 16 -17.60 0.19 2.98
N ILE A 17 -16.38 -0.13 3.39
CA ILE A 17 -15.65 -1.34 3.07
C ILE A 17 -15.79 -2.33 4.22
N MET A 18 -16.51 -3.40 3.95
CA MET A 18 -16.79 -4.46 4.90
C MET A 18 -15.95 -5.70 4.62
N ALA A 19 -15.66 -6.47 5.66
CA ALA A 19 -14.91 -7.72 5.57
C ALA A 19 -15.50 -8.86 6.41
N ARG A 20 -15.27 -10.09 5.94
CA ARG A 20 -15.54 -11.31 6.71
C ARG A 20 -14.27 -12.10 6.97
N ARG A 21 -14.02 -12.39 8.25
CA ARG A 21 -12.87 -13.19 8.68
C ARG A 21 -13.16 -14.68 8.54
N PHE A 22 -12.17 -15.41 8.02
CA PHE A 22 -12.17 -16.86 7.94
C PHE A 22 -10.92 -17.38 8.62
N VAL A 23 -11.05 -18.40 9.47
CA VAL A 23 -9.94 -19.00 10.22
C VAL A 23 -9.77 -20.44 9.77
N LEU A 24 -8.55 -20.79 9.37
CA LEU A 24 -8.23 -22.14 8.97
C LEU A 24 -8.26 -23.07 10.20
N PRO A 25 -8.92 -24.23 10.12
CA PRO A 25 -8.97 -25.16 11.24
C PRO A 25 -7.61 -25.82 11.47
N SER A 26 -7.40 -26.36 12.67
CA SER A 26 -6.20 -27.16 12.95
C SER A 26 -6.14 -28.37 12.02
N GLY A 27 -4.98 -28.57 11.38
CA GLY A 27 -4.78 -29.67 10.43
C GLY A 27 -5.30 -29.42 9.03
N PHE A 28 -5.65 -28.18 8.68
CA PHE A 28 -6.04 -27.77 7.32
C PHE A 28 -5.03 -28.25 6.27
N ASP A 29 -5.51 -28.98 5.26
CA ASP A 29 -4.71 -29.42 4.11
C ASP A 29 -5.00 -28.52 2.90
N PRO A 30 -4.07 -27.65 2.48
CA PRO A 30 -4.27 -26.74 1.35
C PRO A 30 -4.45 -27.46 0.00
N LEU A 31 -4.20 -28.77 -0.08
CA LEU A 31 -4.39 -29.56 -1.31
C LEU A 31 -5.82 -30.07 -1.48
N THR A 32 -6.59 -30.20 -0.40
CA THR A 32 -7.93 -30.81 -0.43
C THR A 32 -9.01 -29.98 0.22
N ASP A 33 -8.65 -29.12 1.17
CA ASP A 33 -9.62 -28.41 2.00
C ASP A 33 -9.95 -27.05 1.39
N ASN A 34 -11.21 -26.63 1.51
CA ASN A 34 -11.65 -25.32 1.05
C ASN A 34 -11.40 -24.29 2.18
N PRO A 35 -10.50 -23.31 2.00
CA PRO A 35 -10.26 -22.28 3.03
C PRO A 35 -11.50 -21.40 3.28
N PHE A 36 -12.37 -21.26 2.28
CA PHE A 36 -13.62 -20.48 2.36
C PHE A 36 -14.84 -21.34 2.69
N ALA A 37 -14.62 -22.53 3.29
CA ALA A 37 -15.71 -23.32 3.81
C ALA A 37 -16.48 -22.56 4.88
N TYR A 38 -17.77 -22.85 5.00
CA TYR A 38 -18.69 -22.08 5.84
C TYR A 38 -18.33 -22.16 7.32
N GLU A 39 -17.91 -23.35 7.75
CA GLU A 39 -17.39 -23.65 9.09
C GLU A 39 -16.14 -22.86 9.47
N ASN A 40 -15.42 -22.31 8.49
CA ASN A 40 -14.23 -21.49 8.73
C ASN A 40 -14.58 -20.02 8.92
N MET A 41 -15.81 -19.58 8.57
CA MET A 41 -16.23 -18.20 8.77
C MET A 41 -16.40 -17.91 10.26
N VAL A 42 -15.73 -16.87 10.75
CA VAL A 42 -15.87 -16.44 12.15
C VAL A 42 -17.25 -15.84 12.34
N CYS A 43 -18.07 -16.50 13.16
CA CYS A 43 -19.40 -16.03 13.53
C CYS A 43 -19.86 -16.72 14.82
N GLY A 44 -20.22 -15.93 15.82
CA GLY A 44 -20.80 -16.34 17.09
C GLY A 44 -22.30 -16.61 17.01
N THR A 45 -23.03 -15.91 16.15
CA THR A 45 -24.49 -16.03 16.04
C THR A 45 -24.94 -16.50 14.66
N TRP A 46 -25.56 -17.69 14.62
CA TRP A 46 -26.09 -18.27 13.39
C TRP A 46 -27.61 -18.44 13.42
N GLU A 47 -28.27 -18.11 12.32
CA GLU A 47 -29.68 -18.43 12.05
C GLU A 47 -29.82 -19.49 10.96
N TYR A 48 -30.99 -20.14 10.88
CA TYR A 48 -31.34 -21.11 9.83
C TYR A 48 -30.42 -22.34 9.71
N THR A 49 -29.69 -22.68 10.77
CA THR A 49 -28.82 -23.87 10.83
C THR A 49 -29.59 -25.20 10.88
N ASP A 50 -30.90 -25.13 11.08
CA ASP A 50 -31.82 -26.27 11.10
C ASP A 50 -32.35 -26.66 9.71
N GLY A 51 -31.92 -25.97 8.65
CA GLY A 51 -32.41 -26.19 7.28
C GLY A 51 -33.81 -25.65 7.04
N SER A 52 -34.36 -24.83 7.94
CA SER A 52 -35.67 -24.18 7.78
C SER A 52 -35.71 -23.19 6.62
N ASN A 53 -34.56 -22.66 6.19
CA ASN A 53 -34.44 -21.76 5.06
C ASN A 53 -33.60 -22.40 3.93
N PRO A 54 -34.21 -22.70 2.76
CA PRO A 54 -33.50 -23.34 1.65
C PRO A 54 -32.49 -22.43 0.93
N ILE A 55 -32.48 -21.12 1.21
CA ILE A 55 -31.49 -20.18 0.67
C ILE A 55 -30.17 -20.28 1.46
N TYR A 56 -30.27 -20.47 2.78
CA TYR A 56 -29.14 -20.48 3.70
C TYR A 56 -28.77 -21.92 4.06
N LEU A 57 -28.18 -22.65 3.11
CA LEU A 57 -27.95 -24.10 3.20
C LEU A 57 -27.16 -24.52 4.45
N HIS A 58 -26.24 -23.67 4.90
CA HIS A 58 -25.41 -23.88 6.09
C HIS A 58 -25.74 -22.90 7.24
N GLY A 59 -26.79 -22.08 7.07
CA GLY A 59 -27.23 -21.03 7.98
C GLY A 59 -26.96 -19.60 7.45
N LEU A 60 -27.27 -18.59 8.25
CA LEU A 60 -26.94 -17.18 8.03
C LEU A 60 -26.15 -16.63 9.22
N CYS A 61 -24.98 -16.05 9.00
CA CYS A 61 -24.25 -15.34 10.05
C CYS A 61 -24.97 -14.04 10.38
N LYS A 62 -25.20 -13.80 11.67
CA LYS A 62 -25.88 -12.62 12.20
C LYS A 62 -24.95 -11.60 12.85
N ASP A 63 -23.70 -11.96 13.08
CA ASP A 63 -22.70 -11.02 13.57
C ASP A 63 -22.42 -9.96 12.50
N SER A 64 -22.15 -8.74 12.91
CA SER A 64 -21.74 -7.67 11.99
C SER A 64 -20.42 -8.01 11.32
N PRO A 65 -20.25 -7.67 10.02
CA PRO A 65 -18.95 -7.77 9.37
C PRO A 65 -17.96 -6.80 10.02
N ILE A 66 -16.67 -6.98 9.74
CA ILE A 66 -15.68 -5.98 10.13
C ILE A 66 -15.84 -4.79 9.19
N ASN A 67 -16.16 -3.62 9.71
CA ASN A 67 -16.20 -2.37 8.95
C ASN A 67 -14.83 -1.71 8.97
N LEU A 68 -14.10 -1.86 7.87
CA LEU A 68 -12.72 -1.43 7.75
C LEU A 68 -12.60 0.06 7.53
N SER A 69 -13.62 0.67 6.94
CA SER A 69 -13.67 2.12 6.74
C SER A 69 -14.50 2.83 7.79
N ALA A 70 -15.03 2.15 8.82
CA ALA A 70 -15.84 2.79 9.85
C ALA A 70 -15.10 3.94 10.54
N ASN A 71 -15.80 5.06 10.68
CA ASN A 71 -15.36 6.22 11.44
C ASN A 71 -16.50 6.77 12.28
N ASN A 72 -16.17 7.21 13.49
CA ASN A 72 -17.06 8.00 14.33
C ASN A 72 -16.87 9.49 14.08
N ILE A 73 -17.98 10.21 13.94
CA ILE A 73 -17.99 11.67 13.79
C ILE A 73 -17.60 12.32 15.12
N LEU A 74 -16.60 13.19 15.11
CA LEU A 74 -16.21 14.00 16.28
C LEU A 74 -16.83 15.40 16.22
N THR A 75 -16.80 16.04 15.04
CA THR A 75 -17.33 17.38 14.82
C THR A 75 -17.90 17.53 13.41
N CYS A 76 -18.78 18.52 13.25
CA CYS A 76 -19.39 18.90 11.99
C CYS A 76 -19.73 20.39 11.98
N ASP A 77 -19.96 20.97 10.81
CA ASP A 77 -20.04 22.43 10.58
C ASP A 77 -21.36 23.08 11.06
N LEU A 78 -22.50 22.45 10.85
CA LEU A 78 -23.83 23.05 11.08
C LEU A 78 -24.40 22.78 12.47
N PHE A 79 -23.88 21.79 13.20
CA PHE A 79 -24.43 21.38 14.48
C PHE A 79 -23.34 21.21 15.55
N ALA A 80 -23.71 21.48 16.79
CA ALA A 80 -22.76 21.49 17.92
C ALA A 80 -22.36 20.11 18.44
N THR A 81 -23.00 19.03 17.96
CA THR A 81 -22.81 17.66 18.45
C THR A 81 -22.90 16.64 17.31
N PRO A 82 -22.09 15.56 17.30
CA PRO A 82 -22.16 14.49 16.30
C PRO A 82 -23.56 13.90 16.10
N GLU A 83 -24.29 13.66 17.19
CA GLU A 83 -25.63 13.05 17.14
C GLU A 83 -26.62 13.95 16.38
N ALA A 84 -26.53 15.26 16.59
CA ALA A 84 -27.35 16.22 15.86
C ALA A 84 -27.02 16.26 14.36
N CYS A 85 -25.78 15.95 13.97
CA CYS A 85 -25.44 15.81 12.56
C CYS A 85 -26.09 14.57 11.95
N VAL A 86 -25.98 13.41 12.59
CA VAL A 86 -26.62 12.17 12.15
C VAL A 86 -28.15 12.30 12.10
N ASP A 87 -28.78 12.93 13.11
CA ASP A 87 -30.23 13.15 13.15
C ASP A 87 -30.75 14.01 11.98
N ASN A 88 -29.89 14.85 11.39
CA ASN A 88 -30.22 15.69 10.24
C ASN A 88 -29.74 15.12 8.90
N PHE A 89 -29.29 13.87 8.88
CA PHE A 89 -28.91 13.19 7.66
C PHE A 89 -30.14 12.91 6.75
N PRO A 90 -30.08 13.18 5.43
CA PRO A 90 -31.19 13.01 4.50
C PRO A 90 -31.34 11.54 4.06
N TRP A 91 -31.87 10.71 4.95
CA TRP A 91 -32.08 9.27 4.72
C TRP A 91 -32.92 8.91 3.48
N GLU A 92 -33.81 9.81 3.07
CA GLU A 92 -34.66 9.62 1.88
C GLU A 92 -33.91 9.88 0.56
N GLY A 93 -32.64 10.29 0.63
CA GLY A 93 -31.81 10.67 -0.50
C GLY A 93 -32.18 12.02 -1.12
N GLY A 94 -31.38 12.44 -2.09
CA GLY A 94 -31.56 13.68 -2.85
C GLY A 94 -30.29 14.51 -2.95
N GLU A 95 -30.17 15.26 -4.03
CA GLU A 95 -29.18 16.32 -4.19
C GLU A 95 -29.58 17.47 -3.25
N ALA A 96 -29.09 17.47 -2.02
CA ALA A 96 -29.12 18.69 -1.22
C ALA A 96 -28.17 19.72 -1.86
N GLU A 97 -28.62 20.96 -1.97
CA GLU A 97 -27.78 22.07 -2.43
C GLU A 97 -26.49 22.14 -1.59
N PRO A 98 -25.32 22.44 -2.17
CA PRO A 98 -24.10 22.66 -1.41
C PRO A 98 -24.32 23.61 -0.23
N GLY A 99 -23.96 23.18 0.98
CA GLY A 99 -24.15 23.95 2.23
C GLY A 99 -25.55 23.87 2.85
N SER A 100 -26.48 23.10 2.28
CA SER A 100 -27.78 22.77 2.91
C SER A 100 -27.74 21.52 3.80
N PHE A 101 -26.59 20.85 3.83
CA PHE A 101 -26.34 19.59 4.51
C PHE A 101 -25.07 19.72 5.37
N PRO A 102 -25.04 19.15 6.60
CA PRO A 102 -23.85 19.20 7.44
C PRO A 102 -22.67 18.46 6.80
N SER A 103 -21.48 19.03 6.96
CA SER A 103 -20.21 18.39 6.63
C SER A 103 -19.54 17.87 7.90
N VAL A 104 -19.08 16.63 7.88
CA VAL A 104 -18.19 16.06 8.89
C VAL A 104 -16.85 16.77 8.80
N LEU A 105 -16.36 17.29 9.92
CA LEU A 105 -15.10 18.04 9.98
C LEU A 105 -13.95 17.21 10.56
N GLN A 106 -14.22 16.55 11.68
CA GLN A 106 -13.27 15.65 12.34
C GLN A 106 -13.92 14.29 12.59
N TRP A 107 -13.10 13.25 12.52
CA TRP A 107 -13.51 11.86 12.68
C TRP A 107 -12.46 11.08 13.45
N VAL A 108 -12.84 9.89 13.93
CA VAL A 108 -11.91 8.94 14.54
C VAL A 108 -12.30 7.53 14.14
N GLN A 109 -11.31 6.70 13.84
CA GLN A 109 -11.51 5.26 13.66
C GLN A 109 -11.16 4.56 14.95
N ALA A 110 -12.15 4.23 15.76
CA ALA A 110 -11.91 3.58 17.04
C ALA A 110 -11.88 2.06 16.91
N ALA A 111 -11.30 1.35 17.88
CA ALA A 111 -11.27 -0.11 17.83
C ALA A 111 -12.68 -0.72 17.92
N ASP A 112 -13.57 -0.05 18.64
CA ASP A 112 -14.98 -0.37 18.79
C ASP A 112 -15.87 0.19 17.67
N SER A 113 -15.31 0.89 16.67
CA SER A 113 -16.07 1.23 15.46
C SER A 113 -15.97 0.15 14.37
N LEU A 114 -15.11 -0.86 14.56
CA LEU A 114 -14.88 -1.90 13.55
C LEU A 114 -16.05 -2.88 13.40
N ASP A 115 -17.03 -2.88 14.30
CA ASP A 115 -18.28 -3.63 14.17
C ASP A 115 -19.48 -2.74 13.79
N ASP A 116 -19.24 -1.44 13.55
CA ASP A 116 -20.27 -0.50 13.13
C ASP A 116 -20.83 -0.89 11.76
N GLU A 117 -22.14 -0.80 11.64
CA GLU A 117 -22.81 -0.95 10.35
C GLU A 117 -22.71 0.35 9.53
N SER A 118 -22.86 0.27 8.20
CA SER A 118 -22.67 1.42 7.30
C SER A 118 -23.66 2.58 7.45
N TRP A 119 -24.59 2.48 8.40
CA TRP A 119 -25.52 3.57 8.75
C TRP A 119 -25.13 4.28 10.05
N GLU A 120 -24.11 3.82 10.77
CA GLU A 120 -23.68 4.51 12.00
C GLU A 120 -23.01 5.84 11.69
N ASN A 121 -22.16 5.86 10.66
CA ASN A 121 -21.75 7.07 9.97
C ASN A 121 -22.33 7.10 8.56
N PRO A 122 -23.44 7.82 8.32
CA PRO A 122 -24.06 7.85 7.00
C PRO A 122 -23.42 8.88 6.05
N PHE A 123 -22.38 9.60 6.47
CA PHE A 123 -21.81 10.72 5.70
C PHE A 123 -20.70 10.31 4.75
N ASP A 124 -19.99 9.24 5.05
CA ASP A 124 -18.75 8.93 4.37
C ASP A 124 -18.95 8.01 3.16
N VAL A 125 -17.93 7.98 2.32
CA VAL A 125 -17.92 7.14 1.13
C VAL A 125 -16.54 6.53 0.93
N ALA A 126 -16.52 5.21 0.78
CA ALA A 126 -15.33 4.45 0.46
C ALA A 126 -15.44 3.76 -0.91
N LYS A 127 -14.33 3.67 -1.64
CA LYS A 127 -14.25 2.98 -2.93
C LYS A 127 -12.85 2.39 -3.19
N GLY A 128 -12.74 1.62 -4.26
CA GLY A 128 -11.45 1.11 -4.75
C GLY A 128 -10.73 0.15 -3.79
N HIS A 129 -11.46 -0.50 -2.87
CA HIS A 129 -10.89 -1.36 -1.84
C HIS A 129 -10.16 -2.57 -2.43
N ARG A 130 -8.96 -2.83 -1.90
CA ARG A 130 -8.13 -3.97 -2.28
C ARG A 130 -7.07 -4.21 -1.22
N GLY A 131 -6.37 -5.34 -1.32
CA GLY A 131 -5.37 -5.71 -0.35
C GLY A 131 -4.91 -7.15 -0.55
N TYR A 132 -4.03 -7.59 0.33
CA TYR A 132 -3.53 -8.96 0.35
C TYR A 132 -3.73 -9.61 1.71
N LEU A 133 -3.67 -10.93 1.69
CA LEU A 133 -3.56 -11.76 2.88
C LEU A 133 -2.34 -12.67 2.68
N ASP A 134 -1.39 -12.56 3.58
CA ASP A 134 -0.16 -13.35 3.62
C ASP A 134 -0.01 -13.96 5.01
N GLY A 135 -0.59 -15.15 5.16
CA GLY A 135 -0.76 -15.76 6.48
C GLY A 135 -1.64 -14.88 7.38
N ASP A 136 -1.11 -14.49 8.52
CA ASP A 136 -1.78 -13.60 9.47
C ASP A 136 -1.56 -12.11 9.17
N ASN A 137 -0.62 -11.77 8.27
CA ASN A 137 -0.43 -10.41 7.79
C ASN A 137 -1.50 -10.07 6.75
N ILE A 138 -2.27 -9.02 7.03
CA ILE A 138 -3.27 -8.46 6.14
C ILE A 138 -2.93 -6.99 5.96
N MET A 139 -2.83 -6.55 4.71
CA MET A 139 -2.90 -5.13 4.37
C MET A 139 -4.13 -4.91 3.51
N MET A 140 -4.88 -3.86 3.83
CA MET A 140 -5.95 -3.39 2.97
C MET A 140 -5.85 -1.89 2.80
N MET A 141 -6.27 -1.46 1.62
CA MET A 141 -6.34 -0.06 1.29
C MET A 141 -7.63 0.26 0.55
N TYR A 142 -8.07 1.49 0.69
CA TYR A 142 -9.31 2.00 0.11
C TYR A 142 -9.24 3.51 -0.01
N ALA A 143 -9.89 4.05 -1.03
CA ALA A 143 -10.06 5.48 -1.18
C ALA A 143 -11.28 5.89 -0.34
N TRP A 144 -11.18 6.94 0.47
CA TRP A 144 -12.24 7.37 1.39
C TRP A 144 -12.39 8.90 1.46
N SER A 145 -13.62 9.37 1.60
CA SER A 145 -13.99 10.77 1.83
C SER A 145 -14.96 10.87 3.01
N PRO A 146 -14.79 11.85 3.92
CA PRO A 146 -15.70 12.07 5.05
C PRO A 146 -17.07 12.59 4.64
N ASN A 147 -17.19 13.17 3.43
CA ASN A 147 -18.38 13.87 2.97
C ASN A 147 -18.79 13.40 1.58
N TRP A 148 -19.51 12.27 1.52
CA TRP A 148 -20.08 11.69 0.31
C TRP A 148 -20.74 12.72 -0.61
N GLN A 149 -21.54 13.62 -0.04
CA GLN A 149 -22.33 14.53 -0.86
C GLN A 149 -21.45 15.57 -1.55
N ALA A 150 -20.50 16.17 -0.83
CA ALA A 150 -19.55 17.11 -1.42
C ALA A 150 -18.67 16.39 -2.44
N ASN A 151 -18.27 15.15 -2.14
CA ASN A 151 -17.49 14.33 -3.05
C ASN A 151 -18.22 13.98 -4.35
N ALA A 152 -19.53 13.70 -4.29
CA ALA A 152 -20.36 13.35 -5.44
C ALA A 152 -20.48 14.47 -6.49
N VAL A 153 -20.13 15.70 -6.12
CA VAL A 153 -20.12 16.88 -7.02
C VAL A 153 -18.74 17.53 -7.15
N GLY A 154 -17.67 16.80 -6.80
CA GLY A 154 -16.29 17.31 -6.98
C GLY A 154 -15.88 18.42 -6.01
N HIS A 155 -16.59 18.54 -4.88
CA HIS A 155 -16.31 19.52 -3.83
C HIS A 155 -15.63 18.91 -2.59
N ASP A 156 -15.35 17.61 -2.60
CA ASP A 156 -14.47 16.93 -1.65
C ASP A 156 -13.70 15.81 -2.38
N LYS A 157 -12.64 15.31 -1.76
CA LYS A 157 -11.69 14.36 -2.34
C LYS A 157 -11.73 13.01 -1.65
N TYR A 158 -11.38 11.98 -2.40
CA TYR A 158 -10.90 10.75 -1.80
C TYR A 158 -9.43 10.88 -1.42
N ASN A 159 -9.09 10.48 -0.20
CA ASN A 159 -7.73 10.15 0.22
C ASN A 159 -7.56 8.63 0.23
N LEU A 160 -6.33 8.15 0.05
CA LEU A 160 -6.00 6.72 0.14
C LEU A 160 -5.67 6.37 1.58
N TYR A 161 -6.40 5.41 2.12
CA TYR A 161 -6.20 4.89 3.46
C TYR A 161 -5.66 3.47 3.43
N VAL A 162 -4.81 3.12 4.40
CA VAL A 162 -4.26 1.78 4.59
C VAL A 162 -4.52 1.30 6.02
N ARG A 163 -4.90 0.04 6.17
CA ARG A 163 -4.99 -0.68 7.45
C ARG A 163 -4.22 -1.98 7.40
N ARG A 164 -3.72 -2.40 8.56
CA ARG A 164 -2.93 -3.61 8.70
C ARG A 164 -3.34 -4.44 9.90
N SER A 165 -3.20 -5.75 9.76
CA SER A 165 -3.43 -6.71 10.83
C SER A 165 -2.34 -7.79 10.77
N PHE A 166 -1.94 -8.29 11.93
CA PHE A 166 -0.88 -9.29 12.07
C PHE A 166 -1.37 -10.57 12.76
N ASP A 167 -2.69 -10.73 12.92
CA ASP A 167 -3.36 -11.86 13.55
C ASP A 167 -4.57 -12.38 12.73
N GLY A 168 -4.48 -12.18 11.42
CA GLY A 168 -5.49 -12.61 10.46
C GLY A 168 -6.77 -11.79 10.54
N GLY A 169 -6.68 -10.51 10.94
CA GLY A 169 -7.80 -9.56 11.01
C GLY A 169 -8.63 -9.65 12.27
N LEU A 170 -8.05 -10.11 13.38
CA LEU A 170 -8.70 -10.05 14.68
C LEU A 170 -8.47 -8.68 15.33
N ASN A 171 -7.26 -8.14 15.23
CA ASN A 171 -6.90 -6.80 15.64
C ASN A 171 -6.22 -6.04 14.49
N TRP A 172 -6.29 -4.71 14.52
CA TRP A 172 -5.73 -3.81 13.52
C TRP A 172 -4.74 -2.89 14.19
N THR A 173 -3.45 -3.09 13.93
CA THR A 173 -2.38 -2.52 14.75
C THR A 173 -1.21 -2.05 13.90
N THR A 174 -0.33 -1.25 14.50
CA THR A 174 1.04 -1.07 14.03
C THR A 174 1.80 -2.40 14.08
N THR A 175 3.00 -2.43 13.49
CA THR A 175 3.83 -3.65 13.49
C THR A 175 4.15 -4.11 14.92
N PRO A 176 3.89 -5.39 15.25
CA PRO A 176 4.27 -6.01 16.52
C PRO A 176 5.79 -6.03 16.75
N ALA A 177 6.20 -5.99 18.03
CA ALA A 177 7.62 -5.93 18.40
C ALA A 177 8.40 -7.20 18.01
N ASP A 178 7.74 -8.36 17.94
CA ASP A 178 8.33 -9.62 17.48
C ASP A 178 8.57 -9.65 15.96
N LEU A 179 7.94 -8.73 15.21
CA LEU A 179 8.21 -8.45 13.80
C LEU A 179 9.15 -7.24 13.61
N GLY A 180 9.76 -6.74 14.69
CA GLY A 180 10.67 -5.60 14.65
C GLY A 180 9.98 -4.22 14.67
N GLY A 181 8.69 -4.17 15.01
CA GLY A 181 7.98 -2.90 15.13
C GLY A 181 8.48 -2.05 16.30
N GLU A 182 8.64 -0.76 16.06
CA GLU A 182 9.07 0.24 17.05
C GLU A 182 7.96 1.28 17.36
N GLY A 183 6.84 1.20 16.64
CA GLY A 183 5.79 2.22 16.61
C GLY A 183 5.95 3.17 15.43
N THR A 184 4.94 4.00 15.19
CA THR A 184 4.94 4.96 14.08
C THR A 184 4.12 6.20 14.41
N CYS A 185 4.44 7.32 13.76
CA CYS A 185 3.65 8.54 13.79
C CYS A 185 3.16 8.84 12.38
N HIS A 186 1.92 9.34 12.27
CA HIS A 186 1.41 9.82 10.99
C HIS A 186 0.44 10.97 11.15
N VAL A 187 0.38 11.78 10.10
CA VAL A 187 -0.48 12.95 10.00
C VAL A 187 -1.82 12.56 9.40
N GLU A 188 -2.89 13.08 9.97
CA GLU A 188 -4.21 13.15 9.33
C GLU A 188 -4.55 14.61 9.04
N ASN A 189 -5.13 14.87 7.86
CA ASN A 189 -5.55 16.21 7.45
C ASN A 189 -7.07 16.32 7.66
N TYR A 190 -7.46 16.70 8.88
CA TYR A 190 -8.86 16.94 9.21
C TYR A 190 -9.35 18.25 8.62
N LEU A 191 -10.67 18.41 8.47
CA LEU A 191 -11.24 19.70 8.15
C LEU A 191 -11.38 20.56 9.43
N ASP A 192 -11.12 21.85 9.33
CA ASP A 192 -11.21 22.78 10.47
C ASP A 192 -12.59 23.46 10.51
N THR A 193 -12.87 24.37 9.56
CA THR A 193 -14.15 25.12 9.57
C THR A 193 -15.13 24.70 8.48
N SER A 194 -14.64 24.18 7.36
CA SER A 194 -15.46 23.79 6.21
C SER A 194 -14.69 22.86 5.28
N VAL A 195 -15.37 22.25 4.31
CA VAL A 195 -14.74 21.45 3.26
C VAL A 195 -13.73 22.29 2.47
N GLY A 196 -12.48 21.80 2.38
CA GLY A 196 -11.37 22.51 1.74
C GLY A 196 -10.55 23.42 2.66
N ASP A 197 -10.86 23.46 3.95
CA ASP A 197 -10.07 24.12 4.98
C ASP A 197 -9.50 23.05 5.93
N GLU A 198 -8.22 22.69 5.77
CA GLU A 198 -7.63 21.54 6.45
C GLU A 198 -6.54 21.88 7.47
N GLY A 199 -6.51 21.09 8.55
CA GLY A 199 -5.51 21.13 9.62
C GLY A 199 -4.86 19.76 9.84
N ALA A 200 -3.52 19.75 9.81
CA ALA A 200 -2.71 18.57 10.05
C ALA A 200 -2.63 18.22 11.55
N VAL A 201 -2.92 16.97 11.89
CA VAL A 201 -2.78 16.43 13.25
C VAL A 201 -1.93 15.15 13.20
N GLU A 202 -0.78 15.19 13.86
CA GLU A 202 0.07 14.01 14.01
C GLU A 202 -0.41 13.15 15.20
N THR A 203 -0.55 11.84 14.96
CA THR A 203 -0.83 10.84 15.99
C THR A 203 0.28 9.79 15.97
N CYS A 204 0.78 9.44 17.15
CA CYS A 204 1.81 8.41 17.33
C CYS A 204 1.25 7.19 18.06
N TYR A 205 1.65 6.03 17.61
CA TYR A 205 1.25 4.72 18.11
C TYR A 205 2.50 3.94 18.51
N ALA A 206 2.46 3.26 19.64
CA ALA A 206 3.48 2.30 20.02
C ALA A 206 3.41 1.05 19.13
N SER A 207 4.45 0.21 19.17
CA SER A 207 4.44 -1.10 18.50
C SER A 207 3.29 -2.00 19.01
N GLY A 208 2.58 -2.63 18.07
CA GLY A 208 1.43 -3.50 18.34
C GLY A 208 0.22 -2.78 18.92
N GLU A 209 0.22 -1.44 18.94
CA GLU A 209 -0.94 -0.64 19.36
C GLU A 209 -1.99 -0.60 18.25
N PHE A 210 -3.26 -0.50 18.62
CA PHE A 210 -4.34 -0.27 17.67
C PHE A 210 -4.06 0.98 16.82
N GLU A 211 -4.08 0.81 15.50
CA GLU A 211 -3.77 1.86 14.54
C GLU A 211 -5.04 2.24 13.78
N GLN A 212 -5.35 3.54 13.73
CA GLN A 212 -6.35 4.05 12.80
C GLN A 212 -5.90 3.78 11.36
N ALA A 213 -6.82 3.71 10.39
CA ALA A 213 -6.36 3.66 9.01
C ALA A 213 -5.52 4.90 8.70
N ARG A 214 -4.37 4.67 8.09
CA ARG A 214 -3.42 5.71 7.76
C ARG A 214 -3.76 6.32 6.41
N ASN A 215 -4.05 7.62 6.37
CA ASN A 215 -4.07 8.38 5.13
C ASN A 215 -2.65 8.44 4.55
N VAL A 216 -2.38 7.76 3.44
CA VAL A 216 -1.05 7.70 2.82
C VAL A 216 -0.88 8.64 1.64
N SER A 217 -1.97 9.11 1.03
CA SER A 217 -1.90 10.05 -0.10
C SER A 217 -1.73 11.50 0.34
N GLN A 218 -2.16 11.86 1.56
CA GLN A 218 -1.98 13.19 2.15
C GLN A 218 -2.47 14.34 1.24
N LEU A 219 -3.48 14.09 0.39
CA LEU A 219 -4.05 15.13 -0.45
C LEU A 219 -4.79 16.12 0.45
N VAL A 220 -4.69 17.41 0.11
CA VAL A 220 -5.36 18.56 0.73
C VAL A 220 -6.07 19.38 -0.34
N GLY A 221 -7.00 20.24 0.06
CA GLY A 221 -7.89 20.98 -0.84
C GLY A 221 -9.03 20.12 -1.39
N THR A 222 -9.71 20.60 -2.43
CA THR A 222 -10.96 19.99 -2.91
C THR A 222 -10.92 19.50 -4.34
N HIS A 223 -9.84 19.76 -5.10
CA HIS A 223 -9.82 19.58 -6.56
C HIS A 223 -9.09 18.32 -7.03
N ILE A 224 -8.22 17.75 -6.20
CA ILE A 224 -7.43 16.57 -6.53
C ILE A 224 -7.89 15.41 -5.65
N THR A 225 -8.21 14.29 -6.27
CA THR A 225 -8.71 13.08 -5.61
C THR A 225 -7.87 11.85 -5.94
N VAL A 226 -7.89 10.86 -5.06
CA VAL A 226 -7.36 9.52 -5.38
C VAL A 226 -8.30 8.77 -6.32
N LEU A 227 -7.69 8.14 -7.32
CA LEU A 227 -8.27 7.17 -8.25
C LEU A 227 -7.48 5.85 -8.20
N ASP A 228 -8.20 4.77 -8.44
CA ASP A 228 -7.69 3.45 -8.82
C ASP A 228 -6.42 2.88 -8.11
N PRO A 229 -6.25 3.00 -6.77
CA PRO A 229 -5.00 2.70 -6.07
C PRO A 229 -4.48 1.26 -6.18
N ARG A 230 -3.38 0.88 -6.82
CA ARG A 230 -2.91 -0.53 -6.95
C ARG A 230 -1.88 -0.93 -5.87
N PHE A 231 -1.66 -2.22 -5.64
CA PHE A 231 -0.62 -2.69 -4.72
C PHE A 231 0.15 -3.89 -5.29
N ALA A 232 1.37 -4.10 -4.80
CA ALA A 232 2.12 -5.34 -4.97
C ALA A 232 2.71 -5.80 -3.63
N ASN A 233 2.29 -6.96 -3.15
CA ASN A 233 2.97 -7.61 -2.01
C ASN A 233 4.18 -8.40 -2.49
N THR A 234 5.18 -8.58 -1.62
CA THR A 234 6.31 -9.45 -1.97
C THR A 234 5.84 -10.89 -2.16
N PRO A 235 6.10 -11.49 -3.34
CA PRO A 235 5.70 -12.86 -3.60
C PRO A 235 6.48 -13.84 -2.74
N GLY A 236 5.99 -15.07 -2.65
CA GLY A 236 6.78 -16.18 -2.13
C GLY A 236 8.13 -16.26 -2.86
N GLY A 237 9.20 -16.60 -2.13
CA GLY A 237 10.50 -16.88 -2.75
C GLY A 237 10.36 -17.94 -3.85
N PHE A 238 11.24 -17.88 -4.86
CA PHE A 238 11.21 -18.84 -5.94
C PHE A 238 11.37 -20.26 -5.39
N LYS A 239 10.55 -21.20 -5.84
CA LYS A 239 10.66 -22.62 -5.42
C LYS A 239 11.34 -23.49 -6.48
N ASN A 240 11.55 -22.93 -7.66
CA ASN A 240 11.99 -23.66 -8.83
C ASN A 240 13.17 -22.92 -9.48
N LEU A 241 14.30 -23.59 -9.59
CA LEU A 241 15.41 -23.18 -10.44
C LEU A 241 15.46 -24.13 -11.63
N LEU A 242 15.34 -23.59 -12.84
CA LEU A 242 15.49 -24.37 -14.06
C LEU A 242 16.98 -24.45 -14.40
N CYS A 243 17.52 -25.66 -14.42
CA CYS A 243 18.85 -25.93 -14.96
C CYS A 243 18.75 -26.90 -16.13
N TYR A 244 19.71 -26.78 -17.04
CA TYR A 244 19.82 -27.70 -18.15
C TYR A 244 20.49 -28.98 -17.68
N ASP A 245 19.77 -30.09 -17.73
CA ASP A 245 20.27 -31.42 -17.44
C ASP A 245 20.41 -32.20 -18.75
N GLU A 246 21.64 -32.50 -19.15
CA GLU A 246 21.94 -33.27 -20.36
C GLU A 246 21.38 -34.70 -20.33
N THR A 247 21.10 -35.23 -19.14
CA THR A 247 20.57 -36.58 -18.92
C THR A 247 19.04 -36.62 -18.90
N ALA A 248 18.38 -35.45 -18.80
CA ALA A 248 16.93 -35.35 -18.88
C ALA A 248 16.40 -35.79 -20.26
N ASN A 249 15.09 -36.10 -20.31
CA ASN A 249 14.40 -36.58 -21.52
C ASN A 249 15.12 -37.76 -22.19
N ASP A 250 15.42 -38.81 -21.43
CA ASP A 250 16.11 -40.01 -21.89
C ASP A 250 17.47 -39.73 -22.58
N GLY A 251 18.20 -38.71 -22.10
CA GLY A 251 19.52 -38.33 -22.62
C GLY A 251 19.49 -37.39 -23.84
N ASN A 252 18.33 -36.79 -24.15
CA ASN A 252 18.23 -35.73 -25.17
C ASN A 252 18.46 -34.32 -24.60
N GLY A 253 18.72 -34.21 -23.30
CA GLY A 253 18.79 -32.95 -22.59
C GLY A 253 17.42 -32.32 -22.35
N GLY A 254 17.34 -31.50 -21.30
CA GLY A 254 16.12 -30.78 -20.98
C GLY A 254 16.30 -29.84 -19.81
N TRP A 255 15.45 -28.82 -19.76
CA TRP A 255 15.29 -27.98 -18.58
C TRP A 255 14.52 -28.75 -17.52
N VAL A 256 15.18 -29.02 -16.39
CA VAL A 256 14.56 -29.65 -15.23
C VAL A 256 14.54 -28.67 -14.08
N ASN A 257 13.56 -28.81 -13.20
CA ASN A 257 13.60 -28.14 -11.92
C ASN A 257 14.61 -28.89 -11.04
N CYS A 258 15.83 -28.37 -10.93
CA CYS A 258 16.78 -28.88 -9.94
C CYS A 258 16.46 -28.38 -8.53
N GLY A 259 15.50 -27.47 -8.37
CA GLY A 259 15.35 -26.70 -7.13
C GLY A 259 16.66 -25.98 -6.78
N TYR A 260 16.71 -25.36 -5.61
CA TYR A 260 17.98 -24.86 -5.06
C TYR A 260 18.83 -26.01 -4.44
N SER A 261 18.67 -27.25 -4.93
CA SER A 261 19.16 -28.50 -4.31
C SER A 261 20.69 -28.69 -4.30
N GLY A 262 21.45 -27.68 -4.72
CA GLY A 262 22.90 -27.63 -4.48
C GLY A 262 23.27 -27.27 -3.04
N VAL A 263 22.40 -26.54 -2.32
CA VAL A 263 22.66 -26.16 -0.92
C VAL A 263 21.33 -26.10 -0.15
N PRO A 264 20.90 -27.23 0.46
CA PRO A 264 19.63 -27.31 1.18
C PRO A 264 19.49 -26.35 2.39
N ASP A 265 20.56 -25.64 2.75
CA ASP A 265 20.66 -24.78 3.92
C ASP A 265 21.12 -23.33 3.62
N GLU A 266 21.32 -22.91 2.35
CA GLU A 266 21.83 -21.56 2.02
C GLU A 266 20.85 -20.63 1.28
N GLY A 267 19.59 -21.04 1.06
CA GLY A 267 18.58 -20.16 0.45
C GLY A 267 18.76 -19.96 -1.07
N PRO A 268 18.00 -19.02 -1.67
CA PRO A 268 18.15 -18.70 -3.09
C PRO A 268 19.51 -18.00 -3.38
N PRO A 269 20.03 -18.10 -4.62
CA PRO A 269 21.39 -17.65 -4.97
C PRO A 269 21.54 -16.13 -5.03
N TYR A 270 20.44 -15.38 -5.00
CA TYR A 270 20.42 -13.93 -5.01
C TYR A 270 19.60 -13.44 -3.82
N ASP A 271 20.10 -12.44 -3.10
CA ASP A 271 19.37 -11.85 -1.97
C ASP A 271 18.02 -11.27 -2.42
N SER A 272 17.94 -10.78 -3.66
CA SER A 272 16.70 -10.30 -4.28
C SER A 272 15.62 -11.38 -4.47
N ASP A 273 15.98 -12.65 -4.37
CA ASP A 273 15.08 -13.80 -4.43
C ASP A 273 14.67 -14.30 -3.03
N VAL A 274 15.32 -13.82 -1.97
CA VAL A 274 14.92 -14.05 -0.58
C VAL A 274 13.70 -13.20 -0.29
N ARG A 275 12.66 -13.80 0.29
CA ARG A 275 11.44 -13.07 0.57
C ARG A 275 11.60 -12.16 1.79
N ASP A 276 11.30 -10.88 1.63
CA ASP A 276 11.10 -9.94 2.73
C ASP A 276 9.62 -9.50 2.78
N PRO A 277 8.84 -9.97 3.77
CA PRO A 277 7.43 -9.59 3.91
C PRO A 277 7.21 -8.21 4.53
N SER A 278 8.25 -7.53 5.01
CA SER A 278 8.15 -6.18 5.57
C SER A 278 7.96 -5.09 4.50
N HIS A 279 8.17 -5.44 3.23
CA HIS A 279 7.96 -4.57 2.09
C HIS A 279 6.69 -4.93 1.30
N PHE A 280 5.99 -3.90 0.86
CA PHE A 280 5.02 -3.95 -0.22
C PHE A 280 4.98 -2.59 -0.92
N PHE A 281 4.31 -2.53 -2.05
CA PHE A 281 4.21 -1.33 -2.86
C PHE A 281 2.78 -0.89 -2.98
N ILE A 282 2.59 0.43 -2.95
CA ILE A 282 1.32 1.07 -3.27
C ILE A 282 1.55 1.98 -4.47
N VAL A 283 0.57 2.00 -5.36
CA VAL A 283 0.42 2.98 -6.43
C VAL A 283 -0.94 3.62 -6.29
N TYR A 284 -1.07 4.91 -6.56
CA TYR A 284 -2.37 5.51 -6.78
C TYR A 284 -2.32 6.55 -7.88
N GLU A 285 -3.48 6.78 -8.45
CA GLU A 285 -3.69 7.80 -9.45
C GLU A 285 -4.29 9.04 -8.78
N THR A 286 -3.87 10.22 -9.21
CA THR A 286 -4.60 11.46 -8.93
C THR A 286 -5.58 11.75 -10.04
N GLY A 287 -6.70 12.38 -9.71
CA GLY A 287 -7.66 12.87 -10.69
C GLY A 287 -8.15 14.26 -10.36
N ASP A 288 -8.50 15.01 -11.41
CA ASP A 288 -9.24 16.27 -11.31
C ASP A 288 -10.71 15.93 -11.05
N ASN A 289 -11.19 16.20 -9.83
CA ASN A 289 -12.56 15.88 -9.47
C ASN A 289 -13.56 16.97 -9.91
N THR A 290 -13.14 18.08 -10.51
CA THR A 290 -14.07 19.12 -10.98
C THR A 290 -15.00 18.63 -12.10
N THR A 291 -14.60 17.57 -12.79
CA THR A 291 -15.38 16.89 -13.84
C THR A 291 -16.37 15.86 -13.29
N THR A 292 -16.38 15.59 -11.98
CA THR A 292 -17.27 14.58 -11.35
C THR A 292 -18.75 14.85 -11.59
N VAL A 293 -19.15 16.12 -11.75
CA VAL A 293 -20.55 16.45 -12.09
C VAL A 293 -20.97 16.00 -13.49
N GLU A 294 -20.02 15.87 -14.41
CA GLU A 294 -20.24 15.40 -15.79
C GLU A 294 -19.94 13.89 -15.93
N GLY A 295 -19.31 13.25 -14.94
CA GLY A 295 -18.94 11.84 -14.99
C GLY A 295 -17.99 11.38 -13.88
N GLU A 296 -16.89 10.74 -14.25
CA GLU A 296 -15.81 10.40 -13.32
C GLU A 296 -14.74 11.50 -13.34
N ALA A 297 -13.96 11.59 -12.27
CA ALA A 297 -12.83 12.50 -12.21
C ALA A 297 -11.83 12.18 -13.33
N THR A 298 -11.27 13.21 -13.95
CA THR A 298 -10.33 13.05 -15.06
C THR A 298 -8.97 12.58 -14.50
N PRO A 299 -8.41 11.46 -14.98
CA PRO A 299 -7.08 10.99 -14.59
C PRO A 299 -6.00 12.05 -14.77
N LEU A 300 -5.02 12.12 -13.87
CA LEU A 300 -3.88 13.04 -13.95
C LEU A 300 -2.58 12.23 -13.90
N ASP A 301 -2.10 11.96 -12.69
CA ASP A 301 -0.75 11.46 -12.45
C ASP A 301 -0.77 10.12 -11.72
N LEU A 302 0.35 9.40 -11.75
CA LEU A 302 0.52 8.13 -11.04
C LEU A 302 1.67 8.22 -10.03
N PHE A 303 1.36 8.02 -8.76
CA PHE A 303 2.31 8.03 -7.65
C PHE A 303 2.51 6.64 -7.08
N PHE A 304 3.70 6.36 -6.55
CA PHE A 304 4.05 5.09 -5.93
C PHE A 304 4.94 5.27 -4.71
N SER A 305 4.89 4.28 -3.81
CA SER A 305 5.81 4.18 -2.68
C SER A 305 6.04 2.72 -2.30
N ARG A 306 7.23 2.45 -1.78
CA ARG A 306 7.58 1.20 -1.09
C ARG A 306 7.38 1.42 0.40
N THR A 307 6.89 0.39 1.07
CA THR A 307 6.79 0.38 2.53
C THR A 307 8.02 -0.23 3.17
N ASN A 308 8.34 0.21 4.37
CA ASN A 308 9.27 -0.48 5.27
C ASN A 308 8.52 -0.88 6.55
N GLN A 309 9.06 -1.84 7.31
CA GLN A 309 8.49 -2.29 8.57
C GLN A 309 6.99 -2.59 8.47
N TYR A 310 6.63 -3.41 7.48
CA TYR A 310 5.26 -3.82 7.18
C TYR A 310 4.28 -2.66 6.95
N GLY A 311 4.73 -1.46 6.55
CA GLY A 311 3.86 -0.29 6.36
C GLY A 311 3.83 0.68 7.54
N ASP A 312 4.69 0.52 8.55
CA ASP A 312 4.91 1.56 9.57
C ASP A 312 5.59 2.77 8.94
N GLU A 313 6.29 2.58 7.83
CA GLU A 313 6.95 3.65 7.07
C GLU A 313 6.71 3.48 5.56
N TYR A 314 6.76 4.60 4.85
CA TYR A 314 6.65 4.70 3.41
C TYR A 314 7.80 5.56 2.89
N ASP A 315 8.35 5.18 1.74
CA ASP A 315 9.37 5.98 1.08
C ASP A 315 8.72 7.23 0.47
N TYR A 316 9.26 8.40 0.83
CA TYR A 316 8.82 9.72 0.35
C TYR A 316 9.97 10.45 -0.35
N ILE A 317 9.62 11.36 -1.24
CA ILE A 317 10.55 12.29 -1.86
C ILE A 317 10.12 13.74 -1.62
N GLU A 318 11.05 14.66 -1.77
CA GLU A 318 10.83 16.10 -1.64
C GLU A 318 10.28 16.69 -2.95
N PHE A 319 9.14 17.37 -2.85
CA PHE A 319 8.58 18.21 -3.90
C PHE A 319 8.73 19.68 -3.54
N TYR A 320 9.02 20.51 -4.53
CA TYR A 320 8.98 21.96 -4.37
C TYR A 320 7.63 22.50 -4.85
N LYS A 321 6.80 22.99 -3.92
CA LYS A 321 5.49 23.57 -4.21
C LYS A 321 5.36 24.92 -3.53
N ASP A 322 5.05 25.96 -4.32
CA ASP A 322 4.82 27.32 -3.85
C ASP A 322 5.93 27.92 -2.93
N GLY A 323 7.17 27.47 -3.12
CA GLY A 323 8.33 27.91 -2.34
C GLY A 323 8.58 27.12 -1.05
N GLU A 324 7.80 26.07 -0.80
CA GLU A 324 7.96 25.15 0.32
C GLU A 324 8.34 23.75 -0.16
N ILE A 325 9.00 22.99 0.71
CA ILE A 325 9.27 21.57 0.50
C ILE A 325 8.11 20.78 1.11
N VAL A 326 7.47 19.94 0.31
CA VAL A 326 6.46 18.98 0.77
C VAL A 326 6.94 17.57 0.48
N LEU A 327 6.63 16.64 1.38
CA LEU A 327 6.94 15.22 1.19
C LEU A 327 5.75 14.53 0.53
N GLY A 328 6.02 13.70 -0.46
CA GLY A 328 5.01 12.93 -1.17
C GLY A 328 5.58 11.63 -1.73
N PHE A 329 4.70 10.76 -2.20
CA PHE A 329 5.12 9.55 -2.91
C PHE A 329 5.87 9.93 -4.20
N ASP A 330 6.82 9.10 -4.62
CA ASP A 330 7.49 9.25 -5.91
C ASP A 330 6.51 8.97 -7.05
N TRP A 331 6.86 9.23 -8.31
CA TRP A 331 5.93 9.16 -9.44
C TRP A 331 6.35 8.18 -10.54
N LEU A 332 5.36 7.44 -11.03
CA LEU A 332 5.43 6.74 -12.31
C LEU A 332 5.19 7.71 -13.46
N GLU A 333 4.31 8.70 -13.28
CA GLU A 333 4.11 9.81 -14.20
C GLU A 333 3.59 11.02 -13.43
N HIS A 334 4.07 12.22 -13.78
CA HIS A 334 3.73 13.48 -13.12
C HIS A 334 3.81 14.70 -14.08
N ASP A 335 3.83 14.45 -15.40
CA ASP A 335 3.79 15.52 -16.39
C ASP A 335 2.35 16.02 -16.58
N SER A 336 2.12 17.32 -16.33
CA SER A 336 0.81 17.94 -16.43
C SER A 336 0.19 17.94 -17.82
N ASP A 337 1.00 17.71 -18.87
CA ASP A 337 0.55 17.70 -20.27
C ASP A 337 0.08 16.30 -20.74
N VAL A 338 0.12 15.29 -19.87
CA VAL A 338 -0.21 13.89 -20.19
C VAL A 338 -1.05 13.28 -19.08
N HIS A 339 -2.08 12.52 -19.44
CA HIS A 339 -2.86 11.73 -18.50
C HIS A 339 -2.23 10.36 -18.29
N ALA A 340 -2.26 9.84 -17.06
CA ALA A 340 -1.78 8.51 -16.72
C ALA A 340 -2.77 7.76 -15.83
N SER A 341 -3.06 6.51 -16.18
CA SER A 341 -4.01 5.66 -15.44
C SER A 341 -3.76 4.17 -15.63
N GLU A 342 -4.51 3.36 -14.86
CA GLU A 342 -4.60 1.91 -14.97
C GLU A 342 -3.25 1.17 -14.84
N ALA A 343 -2.53 1.46 -13.77
CA ALA A 343 -1.32 0.72 -13.45
C ALA A 343 -1.60 -0.78 -13.15
N SER A 344 -0.68 -1.62 -13.60
CA SER A 344 -0.51 -3.01 -13.20
C SER A 344 0.89 -3.16 -12.63
N VAL A 345 0.99 -3.75 -11.44
CA VAL A 345 2.22 -3.70 -10.64
C VAL A 345 2.62 -5.07 -10.10
N LEU A 346 3.92 -5.29 -9.96
CA LEU A 346 4.50 -6.46 -9.29
C LEU A 346 5.87 -6.12 -8.69
N THR A 347 6.32 -6.94 -7.75
CA THR A 347 7.63 -6.83 -7.12
C THR A 347 8.32 -8.19 -7.04
N ASN A 348 9.64 -8.19 -6.84
CA ASN A 348 10.42 -9.39 -6.53
C ASN A 348 10.23 -9.80 -5.05
N PRO A 349 10.64 -11.03 -4.66
CA PRO A 349 10.50 -11.51 -3.28
C PRO A 349 11.10 -10.57 -2.21
N ALA A 350 12.25 -9.94 -2.47
CA ALA A 350 12.90 -9.09 -1.48
C ALA A 350 12.34 -7.66 -1.40
N GLY A 351 11.43 -7.26 -2.30
CA GLY A 351 10.94 -5.88 -2.34
C GLY A 351 11.99 -4.84 -2.80
N THR A 352 13.06 -5.28 -3.46
CA THR A 352 14.14 -4.41 -3.99
C THR A 352 13.92 -3.97 -5.45
N PHE A 353 12.98 -4.59 -6.15
CA PHE A 353 12.57 -4.25 -7.50
C PHE A 353 11.06 -4.07 -7.57
N PHE A 354 10.64 -2.99 -8.20
CA PHE A 354 9.24 -2.70 -8.46
C PHE A 354 9.02 -2.50 -9.95
N TYR A 355 8.03 -3.19 -10.50
CA TYR A 355 7.65 -3.10 -11.90
C TYR A 355 6.24 -2.54 -11.99
N ALA A 356 6.08 -1.51 -12.82
CA ALA A 356 4.78 -0.95 -13.13
C ALA A 356 4.63 -0.85 -14.64
N ALA A 357 3.46 -1.25 -15.15
CA ALA A 357 3.02 -0.95 -16.50
C ALA A 357 1.69 -0.21 -16.43
N TRP A 358 1.49 0.84 -17.23
CA TRP A 358 0.29 1.69 -17.17
C TRP A 358 0.00 2.31 -18.54
N ASN A 359 -1.16 2.95 -18.69
CA ASN A 359 -1.52 3.67 -19.91
C ASN A 359 -1.25 5.16 -19.77
N GLN A 360 -0.69 5.79 -20.80
CA GLN A 360 -0.62 7.26 -20.93
C GLN A 360 -1.31 7.72 -22.19
N TRP A 361 -1.91 8.91 -22.17
CA TRP A 361 -2.52 9.52 -23.34
C TRP A 361 -2.67 11.04 -23.20
N GLN A 362 -3.03 11.70 -24.30
CA GLN A 362 -3.41 13.12 -24.33
C GLN A 362 -4.85 13.26 -24.83
N GLU A 363 -5.52 14.33 -24.42
CA GLU A 363 -6.89 14.66 -24.85
C GLU A 363 -6.93 16.08 -25.42
N ASP A 364 -7.80 16.30 -26.41
CA ASP A 364 -8.10 17.64 -26.91
C ASP A 364 -9.33 18.24 -26.21
N ASP A 365 -9.65 19.50 -26.52
CA ASP A 365 -10.82 20.21 -25.92
C ASP A 365 -12.17 19.49 -26.18
N ASP A 366 -12.22 18.55 -27.13
CA ASP A 366 -13.39 17.74 -27.47
C ASP A 366 -13.31 16.30 -26.89
N GLU A 367 -12.41 16.05 -25.92
CA GLU A 367 -12.14 14.75 -25.26
C GLU A 367 -11.70 13.64 -26.23
N ASN A 368 -11.14 13.99 -27.39
CA ASN A 368 -10.59 12.96 -28.28
C ASN A 368 -9.23 12.51 -27.78
N ILE A 369 -9.12 11.21 -27.47
CA ILE A 369 -7.87 10.59 -27.05
C ILE A 369 -6.90 10.45 -28.25
N PHE A 370 -5.66 10.92 -28.07
CA PHE A 370 -4.54 10.71 -28.98
C PHE A 370 -3.24 10.42 -28.23
N ASP A 371 -2.20 10.00 -28.97
CA ASP A 371 -0.88 9.63 -28.44
C ASP A 371 -0.95 8.69 -27.22
N SER A 372 -1.88 7.72 -27.29
CA SER A 372 -2.07 6.73 -26.24
C SER A 372 -1.17 5.50 -26.44
N ASP A 373 -0.39 5.16 -25.41
CA ASP A 373 0.45 3.96 -25.40
C ASP A 373 0.65 3.40 -23.98
N ALA A 374 1.05 2.13 -23.91
CA ALA A 374 1.40 1.46 -22.68
C ALA A 374 2.88 1.70 -22.33
N TRP A 375 3.12 2.16 -21.11
CA TRP A 375 4.45 2.42 -20.58
C TRP A 375 4.85 1.36 -19.56
N VAL A 376 6.16 1.18 -19.37
CA VAL A 376 6.71 0.29 -18.34
C VAL A 376 7.90 0.96 -17.66
N ARG A 377 7.93 0.87 -16.33
CA ARG A 377 9.08 1.24 -15.50
C ARG A 377 9.47 0.08 -14.62
N ARG A 378 10.78 -0.05 -14.43
CA ARG A 378 11.39 -0.85 -13.37
C ARG A 378 12.11 0.11 -12.44
N ILE A 379 11.67 0.16 -11.20
CA ILE A 379 12.27 0.94 -10.13
C ILE A 379 13.12 -0.02 -9.28
N MET A 380 14.31 0.44 -8.93
CA MET A 380 15.26 -0.31 -8.11
C MET A 380 15.45 0.43 -6.80
N TYR A 381 15.21 -0.30 -5.73
CA TYR A 381 15.65 0.08 -4.40
C TYR A 381 16.98 -0.61 -4.23
N LEU A 382 18.03 0.11 -4.63
CA LEU A 382 19.37 -0.28 -4.29
C LEU A 382 19.43 -0.10 -2.78
N ASP A 383 19.64 -1.18 -2.04
CA ASP A 383 19.91 -1.09 -0.63
C ASP A 383 21.12 -0.16 -0.50
N TYR A 384 20.87 1.08 -0.08
CA TYR A 384 21.86 1.84 0.66
C TYR A 384 21.97 1.23 2.06
N ASP A 385 22.08 -0.10 2.16
CA ASP A 385 22.71 -0.77 3.29
C ASP A 385 24.21 -0.52 3.14
N VAL A 386 24.56 0.75 3.35
CA VAL A 386 25.81 1.10 3.99
C VAL A 386 25.54 0.73 5.45
N PRO A 387 26.09 -0.38 6.00
CA PRO A 387 25.94 -0.64 7.42
C PRO A 387 26.30 0.65 8.17
N THR A 388 25.44 1.17 9.03
CA THR A 388 25.76 2.43 9.76
C THR A 388 26.94 2.25 10.72
N THR A 389 27.37 1.01 10.94
CA THR A 389 28.62 0.66 11.59
C THR A 389 29.75 0.62 10.56
N PRO A 390 30.80 1.45 10.70
CA PRO A 390 31.98 1.36 9.85
C PRO A 390 32.52 -0.08 9.81
N VAL A 391 32.66 -0.66 8.61
CA VAL A 391 33.23 -2.00 8.37
C VAL A 391 34.58 -1.82 7.69
N ASP A 392 35.61 -2.32 8.35
CA ASP A 392 37.02 -2.34 7.93
C ASP A 392 37.50 -3.79 8.17
N ALA A 393 37.26 -4.64 7.18
CA ALA A 393 37.45 -6.08 7.28
C ALA A 393 38.90 -6.49 7.07
N ASP A 394 39.70 -5.70 6.35
CA ASP A 394 41.13 -5.96 6.13
C ASP A 394 42.08 -5.18 7.06
N GLY A 395 41.58 -4.18 7.78
CA GLY A 395 42.27 -3.45 8.84
C GLY A 395 43.17 -2.31 8.36
N ASP A 396 42.93 -1.75 7.18
CA ASP A 396 43.75 -0.70 6.59
C ASP A 396 43.37 0.74 7.00
N GLY A 397 42.22 0.87 7.68
CA GLY A 397 41.68 2.13 8.20
C GLY A 397 40.79 2.90 7.23
N TYR A 398 40.50 2.35 6.05
CA TYR A 398 39.41 2.74 5.17
C TYR A 398 38.23 1.78 5.39
N PHE A 399 37.03 2.20 4.99
CA PHE A 399 35.82 1.45 5.25
C PHE A 399 35.06 1.28 3.94
N VAL A 400 34.51 0.09 3.70
CA VAL A 400 33.65 -0.17 2.51
C VAL A 400 32.42 0.74 2.47
N ASN A 401 32.07 1.34 3.61
CA ASN A 401 30.82 2.02 3.87
C ASN A 401 31.00 3.44 4.49
N VAL A 402 32.20 4.04 4.42
CA VAL A 402 32.45 5.44 4.84
C VAL A 402 33.37 6.14 3.84
N GLU A 403 33.04 7.37 3.41
CA GLU A 403 33.91 8.11 2.49
C GLU A 403 35.22 8.60 3.16
N PRO A 404 36.37 8.48 2.48
CA PRO A 404 36.55 7.87 1.15
C PRO A 404 36.48 6.34 1.22
N PHE A 405 35.70 5.74 0.31
CA PHE A 405 35.33 4.32 0.35
C PHE A 405 36.49 3.39 0.00
N ASP A 406 36.60 2.29 0.74
CA ASP A 406 37.41 1.15 0.32
C ASP A 406 36.69 0.37 -0.80
N CYS A 407 37.36 0.23 -1.94
CA CYS A 407 36.84 -0.48 -3.10
C CYS A 407 37.11 -2.01 -3.05
N ASP A 408 38.00 -2.48 -2.17
CA ASP A 408 38.25 -3.91 -1.91
C ASP A 408 38.63 -4.15 -0.44
N ASP A 409 37.60 -4.20 0.41
CA ASP A 409 37.66 -4.46 1.87
C ASP A 409 38.13 -5.88 2.25
N THR A 410 38.84 -6.56 1.33
CA THR A 410 39.50 -7.85 1.56
C THR A 410 41.01 -7.79 1.35
N ASP A 411 41.55 -6.67 0.86
CA ASP A 411 42.97 -6.47 0.59
C ASP A 411 43.43 -5.06 0.99
N ALA A 412 44.04 -4.99 2.17
CA ALA A 412 44.60 -3.77 2.79
C ALA A 412 45.65 -3.01 1.95
N SER A 413 45.97 -3.47 0.74
CA SER A 413 46.82 -2.78 -0.24
C SER A 413 46.04 -2.07 -1.36
N ILE A 414 44.72 -2.20 -1.39
CA ILE A 414 43.80 -1.54 -2.31
C ILE A 414 42.90 -0.63 -1.48
N ASN A 415 43.14 0.68 -1.52
CA ASN A 415 42.36 1.66 -0.76
C ASN A 415 42.63 3.09 -1.22
N PRO A 416 41.79 4.08 -0.85
CA PRO A 416 41.99 5.49 -1.22
C PRO A 416 43.32 6.14 -0.82
N GLY A 417 44.10 5.52 0.07
CA GLY A 417 45.43 5.98 0.48
C GLY A 417 46.58 5.34 -0.28
N ALA A 418 46.30 4.33 -1.12
CA ALA A 418 47.28 3.62 -1.91
C ALA A 418 47.71 4.45 -3.13
N ILE A 419 48.57 3.87 -3.97
CA ILE A 419 49.04 4.48 -5.21
C ILE A 419 49.01 3.43 -6.30
N ASP A 420 48.37 3.76 -7.40
CA ASP A 420 48.37 2.95 -8.61
C ASP A 420 49.76 2.58 -9.12
N LYS A 421 49.88 1.33 -9.59
CA LYS A 421 51.18 0.81 -10.05
C LYS A 421 51.53 1.30 -11.46
N GLY A 422 52.32 2.37 -11.51
CA GLY A 422 52.82 2.91 -12.78
C GLY A 422 53.88 2.08 -13.54
N GLY A 423 53.99 2.35 -14.85
CA GLY A 423 55.09 1.89 -15.69
C GLY A 423 55.07 0.40 -16.04
N LYS A 424 56.13 -0.36 -15.71
CA LYS A 424 56.24 -1.80 -16.00
C LYS A 424 55.60 -2.70 -14.93
N PHE A 425 55.01 -2.09 -13.91
CA PHE A 425 54.46 -2.77 -12.73
C PHE A 425 52.93 -2.74 -12.68
N ARG A 426 52.29 -2.22 -13.74
CA ARG A 426 50.85 -2.25 -13.95
C ARG A 426 50.31 -3.65 -13.72
N ASP A 427 49.34 -3.77 -12.84
CA ASP A 427 48.72 -5.04 -12.46
C ASP A 427 47.25 -5.11 -12.87
N GLY A 428 46.70 -4.03 -13.43
CA GLY A 428 45.33 -3.99 -13.94
C GLY A 428 44.27 -3.85 -12.84
N ILE A 429 44.69 -3.40 -11.66
CA ILE A 429 43.84 -3.13 -10.50
C ILE A 429 43.84 -1.62 -10.28
N ASP A 430 42.69 -1.06 -9.89
CA ASP A 430 42.58 0.30 -9.34
C ASP A 430 43.00 0.20 -7.87
N ASN A 431 44.28 0.46 -7.60
CA ASN A 431 44.81 0.30 -6.24
C ASN A 431 44.37 1.43 -5.33
N ASP A 432 44.11 2.63 -5.86
CA ASP A 432 43.81 3.83 -5.08
C ASP A 432 42.33 4.25 -5.08
N CYS A 433 41.45 3.38 -5.59
CA CYS A 433 40.00 3.50 -5.58
C CYS A 433 39.49 4.83 -6.18
N ASP A 434 40.25 5.43 -7.11
CA ASP A 434 39.90 6.71 -7.73
C ASP A 434 39.04 6.54 -9.00
N GLY A 435 38.78 5.29 -9.39
CA GLY A 435 38.01 4.91 -10.58
C GLY A 435 38.86 4.82 -11.85
N ILE A 436 40.18 4.96 -11.75
CA ILE A 436 41.15 4.84 -12.85
C ILE A 436 42.03 3.61 -12.57
N ILE A 437 42.17 2.75 -13.58
CA ILE A 437 43.05 1.58 -13.48
C ILE A 437 44.45 1.94 -13.99
N ASP A 438 45.47 1.72 -13.16
CA ASP A 438 46.90 1.89 -13.49
C ASP A 438 47.26 3.32 -14.01
N GLY A 439 46.81 4.36 -13.29
CA GLY A 439 47.07 5.80 -13.54
C GLY A 439 48.47 6.15 -14.06
#